data_AF-A0A5N4E5V4-F1
#
_entry.id   AF-A0A5N4E5V4-F1
#
_cell.length_a   1.000
_cell.length_b   1.000
_cell.length_c   1.000
_cell.angle_alpha   90.00
_cell.angle_beta   90.00
_cell.angle_gamma   90.00
#
_symmetry.space_group_name_H-M   'P 1'
#
loop_
_entity.id
_entity.type
_entity.pdbx_description
1 polymer ?
#
loop_
_entity_poly.entity_id
_entity_poly.type
_entity_poly.pdbx_seq_one_letter_code
_entity_poly.pdbx_strand_id
1 'polypeptide(L)'
;MLLLCPALALAVVQTFIFSENWAFAKNINFYNVRPPLDPTPFPNSFKCFTCENAGDNYDCNRWAEDKWCPQNTQYCLTVHHFNSHGRSTSITKKCASRSECHLVGCHHSRDSEHTECRSCCEGMICNVELPTNHTNAIFAVMHAQRTSGGGTLALYLPVLAWVFVLPLI
;
A
#
# COMPACT_ATOMS: atom_id res chain seq x y z
N MET A 1 -58.57 32.79 -8.98
CA MET A 1 -57.97 31.68 -8.22
C MET A 1 -57.93 30.39 -9.07
N LEU A 2 -57.30 30.41 -10.25
CA LEU A 2 -57.28 29.27 -11.19
C LEU A 2 -55.87 28.87 -11.65
N LEU A 3 -54.81 29.42 -11.02
CA LEU A 3 -53.41 29.18 -11.36
C LEU A 3 -52.63 28.43 -10.26
N LEU A 4 -53.22 28.23 -9.07
CA LEU A 4 -52.58 27.46 -8.00
C LEU A 4 -52.58 25.94 -8.27
N CYS A 5 -53.58 25.43 -8.99
CA CYS A 5 -53.75 24.00 -9.23
C CYS A 5 -52.64 23.35 -10.10
N PRO A 6 -52.25 23.92 -11.26
CA PRO A 6 -51.20 23.32 -12.09
C PRO A 6 -49.79 23.47 -11.47
N ALA A 7 -49.53 24.55 -10.74
CA ALA A 7 -48.25 24.77 -10.06
C ALA A 7 -48.04 23.76 -8.92
N LEU A 8 -49.09 23.45 -8.16
CA LEU A 8 -49.05 22.41 -7.13
C LEU A 8 -48.84 21.02 -7.74
N ALA A 9 -49.50 20.70 -8.86
CA ALA A 9 -49.32 19.43 -9.53
C ALA A 9 -47.87 19.22 -10.03
N LEU A 10 -47.26 20.25 -10.62
CA LEU A 10 -45.86 20.20 -11.05
C LEU A 10 -44.89 20.04 -9.88
N ALA A 11 -45.14 20.74 -8.77
CA ALA A 11 -44.32 20.62 -7.56
C ALA A 11 -44.39 19.21 -6.97
N VAL A 12 -45.58 18.60 -6.95
CA VAL A 12 -45.76 17.21 -6.48
C VAL A 12 -45.04 16.22 -7.40
N VAL A 13 -45.14 16.37 -8.72
CA VAL A 13 -44.42 15.49 -9.66
C VAL A 13 -42.90 15.60 -9.49
N GLN A 14 -42.37 16.82 -9.31
CA GLN A 14 -40.95 17.02 -9.04
C GLN A 14 -40.52 16.37 -7.73
N THR A 15 -41.28 16.51 -6.63
CA THR A 15 -40.91 15.88 -5.36
C THR A 15 -40.93 14.36 -5.44
N PHE A 16 -41.87 13.76 -6.19
CA PHE A 16 -41.86 12.32 -6.45
C PHE A 16 -40.60 11.89 -7.23
N ILE A 17 -40.26 12.55 -8.34
CA ILE A 17 -39.06 12.24 -9.14
C ILE A 17 -37.76 12.40 -8.33
N PHE A 18 -37.65 13.46 -7.52
CA PHE A 18 -36.48 13.65 -6.65
C PHE A 18 -36.42 12.62 -5.49
N SER A 19 -37.57 12.15 -4.99
CA SER A 19 -37.62 11.14 -3.95
C SER A 19 -37.25 9.73 -4.46
N GLU A 20 -37.64 9.38 -5.68
CA GLU A 20 -37.26 8.11 -6.31
C GLU A 20 -35.75 8.05 -6.54
N ASN A 21 -35.14 9.12 -7.06
CA ASN A 21 -33.69 9.19 -7.25
C ASN A 21 -32.89 9.05 -5.94
N TRP A 22 -33.43 9.55 -4.81
CA TRP A 22 -32.81 9.34 -3.50
C TRP A 22 -32.98 7.89 -3.02
N ALA A 23 -34.14 7.27 -3.25
CA ALA A 23 -34.37 5.89 -2.86
C ALA A 23 -33.41 4.91 -3.58
N PHE A 24 -33.05 5.18 -4.84
CA PHE A 24 -32.09 4.35 -5.59
C PHE A 24 -30.63 4.54 -5.16
N ALA A 25 -30.24 5.73 -4.68
CA ALA A 25 -28.87 5.98 -4.23
C ALA A 25 -28.55 5.38 -2.84
N LYS A 26 -29.57 5.01 -2.05
CA LYS A 26 -29.40 4.50 -0.67
C LYS A 26 -29.19 3.00 -0.55
N ASN A 27 -29.20 2.25 -1.66
CA ASN A 27 -29.12 0.79 -1.63
C ASN A 27 -27.81 0.19 -2.16
N ILE A 28 -26.74 0.99 -2.24
CA ILE A 28 -25.39 0.44 -2.36
C ILE A 28 -24.91 0.14 -0.95
N ASN A 29 -25.08 -1.11 -0.51
CA ASN A 29 -24.50 -1.56 0.75
C ASN A 29 -22.98 -1.68 0.58
N PHE A 30 -22.27 -0.57 0.83
CA PHE A 30 -20.81 -0.49 0.77
C PHE A 30 -20.13 -1.49 1.72
N TYR A 31 -20.84 -2.01 2.73
CA TYR A 31 -20.35 -3.04 3.65
C TYR A 31 -20.52 -4.47 3.11
N ASN A 32 -21.35 -4.66 2.09
CA ASN A 32 -21.48 -5.92 1.34
C ASN A 32 -20.61 -5.95 0.07
N VAL A 33 -20.03 -4.83 -0.32
CA VAL A 33 -18.89 -4.81 -1.24
C VAL A 33 -17.68 -5.21 -0.41
N ARG A 34 -17.55 -6.51 -0.14
CA ARG A 34 -16.25 -7.07 0.24
C ARG A 34 -15.49 -7.14 -1.08
N PRO A 35 -14.47 -6.28 -1.34
CA PRO A 35 -13.54 -6.60 -2.41
C PRO A 35 -13.07 -8.03 -2.12
N PRO A 36 -12.91 -8.92 -3.11
CA PRO A 36 -12.25 -10.18 -2.85
C PRO A 36 -10.98 -9.82 -2.07
N LEU A 37 -10.90 -10.31 -0.82
CA LEU A 37 -9.62 -10.39 -0.15
C LEU A 37 -8.87 -11.30 -1.09
N ASP A 38 -8.05 -10.79 -2.00
CA ASP A 38 -7.21 -11.64 -2.83
C ASP A 38 -6.40 -12.43 -1.81
N PRO A 39 -6.78 -13.70 -1.55
CA PRO A 39 -6.08 -14.44 -0.55
C PRO A 39 -4.65 -14.52 -1.06
N THR A 40 -3.68 -14.26 -0.19
CA THR A 40 -2.26 -14.46 -0.49
C THR A 40 -2.12 -15.79 -1.23
N PRO A 41 -1.63 -15.83 -2.48
CA PRO A 41 -1.69 -17.03 -3.32
C PRO A 41 -0.91 -18.21 -2.73
N PHE A 42 -0.01 -17.93 -1.79
CA PHE A 42 0.75 -18.92 -1.03
C PHE A 42 1.24 -18.31 0.30
N PRO A 43 1.61 -19.13 1.30
CA PRO A 43 2.15 -18.63 2.56
C PRO A 43 3.40 -17.76 2.37
N ASN A 44 3.48 -16.64 3.09
CA ASN A 44 4.54 -15.64 2.95
C ASN A 44 4.66 -15.01 1.55
N SER A 45 3.59 -15.02 0.74
CA SER A 45 3.58 -14.24 -0.49
C SER A 45 3.75 -12.75 -0.18
N PHE A 46 4.50 -12.07 -1.03
CA PHE A 46 4.78 -10.64 -0.91
C PHE A 46 4.60 -9.96 -2.27
N LYS A 47 4.62 -8.63 -2.26
CA LYS A 47 4.55 -7.80 -3.45
C LYS A 47 5.78 -6.90 -3.49
N CYS A 48 6.15 -6.46 -4.68
CA CYS A 48 7.15 -5.43 -4.91
C CYS A 48 6.55 -4.41 -5.87
N PHE A 49 7.06 -3.19 -5.88
CA PHE A 49 6.88 -2.36 -7.07
C PHE A 49 7.58 -3.03 -8.25
N THR A 50 6.90 -3.11 -9.39
CA THR A 50 7.44 -3.67 -10.63
C THR A 50 7.24 -2.71 -11.79
N CYS A 51 8.34 -2.34 -12.45
CA CYS A 51 8.34 -1.48 -13.64
C CYS A 51 9.60 -1.77 -14.45
N GLU A 52 9.55 -1.48 -15.76
CA GLU A 52 10.68 -1.65 -16.66
C GLU A 52 10.96 -0.33 -17.37
N ASN A 53 12.19 0.16 -17.30
CA ASN A 53 12.65 1.39 -17.94
C ASN A 53 11.79 2.64 -17.65
N ALA A 54 11.29 2.77 -16.42
CA ALA A 54 10.55 3.97 -16.01
C ALA A 54 11.46 5.21 -15.95
N GLY A 55 10.91 6.37 -16.32
CA GLY A 55 11.65 7.63 -16.33
C GLY A 55 11.93 8.21 -14.94
N ASP A 56 11.03 7.95 -13.98
CA ASP A 56 11.16 8.39 -12.59
C ASP A 56 10.49 7.42 -11.60
N ASN A 57 10.76 7.65 -10.30
CA ASN A 57 10.27 6.78 -9.23
C ASN A 57 8.75 6.88 -9.03
N TYR A 58 8.19 8.06 -9.26
CA TYR A 58 6.78 8.32 -9.03
C TYR A 58 5.95 7.53 -10.02
N ASP A 59 6.25 7.64 -11.31
CA ASP A 59 5.55 6.91 -12.37
C ASP A 59 5.72 5.38 -12.20
N CYS A 60 6.93 4.92 -11.86
CA CYS A 60 7.17 3.51 -11.58
C CYS A 60 6.26 2.98 -10.45
N ASN A 61 6.17 3.70 -9.33
CA ASN A 61 5.35 3.28 -8.19
C ASN A 61 3.85 3.46 -8.46
N ARG A 62 3.48 4.53 -9.18
CA ARG A 62 2.09 4.90 -9.45
C ARG A 62 1.40 3.91 -10.39
N TRP A 63 2.11 3.41 -11.38
CA TRP A 63 1.58 2.54 -12.43
C TRP A 63 2.01 1.09 -12.29
N ALA A 64 2.68 0.74 -11.19
CA ALA A 64 3.00 -0.65 -10.89
C ALA A 64 1.72 -1.48 -10.78
N GLU A 65 1.73 -2.64 -11.42
CA GLU A 65 0.65 -3.61 -11.30
C GLU A 65 0.54 -4.14 -9.87
N ASP A 66 -0.68 -4.26 -9.36
CA ASP A 66 -0.94 -4.84 -8.03
C ASP A 66 -0.91 -6.38 -8.06
N LYS A 67 0.26 -6.96 -8.38
CA LYS A 67 0.46 -8.41 -8.52
C LYS A 67 1.35 -8.99 -7.44
N TRP A 68 1.09 -10.25 -7.10
CA TRP A 68 1.92 -11.03 -6.19
C TRP A 68 3.23 -11.46 -6.86
N CYS A 69 4.31 -11.49 -6.10
CA CYS A 69 5.58 -12.01 -6.58
C CYS A 69 5.52 -13.54 -6.81
N PRO A 70 6.28 -14.08 -7.78
CA PRO A 70 6.38 -15.53 -8.01
C PRO A 70 7.00 -16.29 -6.83
N GLN A 71 6.65 -17.57 -6.65
CA GLN A 71 7.12 -18.41 -5.53
C GLN A 71 8.65 -18.60 -5.46
N ASN A 72 9.35 -18.45 -6.58
CA ASN A 72 10.82 -18.58 -6.66
C ASN A 72 11.58 -17.28 -6.34
N THR A 73 10.88 -16.25 -5.85
CA THR A 73 11.47 -14.96 -5.47
C THR A 73 11.30 -14.72 -3.97
N GLN A 74 12.22 -13.96 -3.37
CA GLN A 74 12.22 -13.63 -1.94
C GLN A 74 12.47 -12.15 -1.65
N TYR A 75 12.90 -11.40 -2.67
CA TYR A 75 13.36 -10.02 -2.51
C TYR A 75 12.74 -9.11 -3.58
N CYS A 76 12.78 -7.82 -3.32
CA CYS A 76 12.54 -6.79 -4.32
C CYS A 76 13.88 -6.22 -4.77
N LEU A 77 14.16 -6.26 -6.07
CA LEU A 77 15.32 -5.62 -6.70
C LEU A 77 14.91 -4.28 -7.28
N THR A 78 15.75 -3.27 -7.08
CA THR A 78 15.70 -1.98 -7.78
C THR A 78 17.02 -1.73 -8.48
N VAL A 79 16.95 -1.41 -9.77
CA VAL A 79 18.06 -0.92 -10.59
C VAL A 79 17.75 0.51 -10.99
N HIS A 80 18.65 1.43 -10.66
CA HIS A 80 18.50 2.84 -10.96
C HIS A 80 19.68 3.32 -11.78
N HIS A 81 19.40 3.77 -12.99
CA HIS A 81 20.33 4.50 -13.83
C HIS A 81 20.03 5.99 -13.73
N PHE A 82 21.06 6.79 -13.49
CA PHE A 82 20.96 8.24 -13.40
C PHE A 82 22.23 8.90 -13.90
N ASN A 83 22.11 10.16 -14.29
CA ASN A 83 23.25 10.94 -14.74
C ASN A 83 24.05 11.55 -13.58
N SER A 84 25.18 12.18 -13.89
CA SER A 84 26.03 12.95 -12.97
C SER A 84 25.29 13.98 -12.10
N HIS A 85 24.14 14.49 -12.56
CA HIS A 85 23.31 15.47 -11.85
C HIS A 85 22.25 14.82 -10.93
N GLY A 86 22.21 13.49 -10.84
CA GLY A 86 21.23 12.75 -10.03
C GLY A 86 19.88 12.58 -10.72
N ARG A 87 19.72 12.97 -11.99
CA ARG A 87 18.48 12.79 -12.74
C ARG A 87 18.38 11.34 -13.23
N SER A 88 17.28 10.68 -12.87
CA SER A 88 16.94 9.33 -13.34
C SER A 88 16.86 9.30 -14.87
N THR A 89 17.50 8.30 -15.46
CA THR A 89 17.44 7.99 -16.89
C THR A 89 16.67 6.71 -17.16
N SER A 90 16.72 5.75 -16.25
CA SER A 90 15.92 4.52 -16.29
C SER A 90 15.83 3.90 -14.90
N ILE A 91 14.65 3.42 -14.53
CA ILE A 91 14.39 2.69 -13.30
C ILE A 91 13.74 1.36 -13.66
N THR A 92 14.28 0.28 -13.11
CA THR A 92 13.70 -1.05 -13.21
C THR A 92 13.51 -1.61 -11.81
N LYS A 93 12.28 -2.01 -11.49
CA LYS A 93 11.95 -2.68 -10.23
C LYS A 93 11.33 -4.04 -10.53
N LYS A 94 11.71 -5.08 -9.78
CA LYS A 94 11.15 -6.42 -9.97
C LYS A 94 11.26 -7.29 -8.71
N CYS A 95 10.42 -8.32 -8.64
CA CYS A 95 10.63 -9.43 -7.72
C CYS A 95 11.91 -10.18 -8.13
N ALA A 96 12.71 -10.60 -7.17
CA ALA A 96 14.04 -11.18 -7.40
C ALA A 96 14.31 -12.37 -6.48
N SER A 97 15.08 -13.31 -7.02
CA SER A 97 15.69 -14.41 -6.28
C SER A 97 16.92 -13.93 -5.52
N ARG A 98 17.38 -14.74 -4.55
CA ARG A 98 18.66 -14.48 -3.86
C ARG A 98 19.85 -14.34 -4.81
N SER A 99 19.88 -15.16 -5.87
CA SER A 99 20.96 -15.16 -6.85
C SER A 99 21.08 -13.82 -7.59
N GLU A 100 19.95 -13.17 -7.87
CA GLU A 100 19.92 -11.88 -8.55
C GLU A 100 20.36 -10.72 -7.64
N CYS A 101 20.28 -10.91 -6.32
CA CYS A 101 20.67 -9.93 -5.31
C CYS A 101 22.13 -10.02 -4.85
N HIS A 102 22.96 -10.87 -5.45
CA HIS A 102 24.38 -10.97 -5.08
C HIS A 102 25.19 -9.73 -5.49
N LEU A 103 24.78 -9.02 -6.54
CA LEU A 103 25.48 -7.87 -7.11
C LEU A 103 24.72 -6.57 -6.82
N VAL A 104 24.73 -6.17 -5.55
CA VAL A 104 24.26 -4.84 -5.11
C VAL A 104 25.43 -3.86 -5.05
N GLY A 105 25.13 -2.56 -5.10
CA GLY A 105 26.11 -1.49 -5.10
C GLY A 105 25.93 -0.55 -6.28
N CYS A 106 26.83 0.43 -6.38
CA CYS A 106 26.84 1.37 -7.50
C CYS A 106 28.07 1.14 -8.37
N HIS A 107 27.88 1.26 -9.68
CA HIS A 107 28.94 1.23 -10.67
C HIS A 107 28.85 2.50 -11.53
N HIS A 108 29.90 3.30 -11.50
CA HIS A 108 30.04 4.45 -12.38
C HIS A 108 30.66 3.98 -13.70
N SER A 109 29.96 4.18 -14.81
CA SER A 109 30.53 3.93 -16.13
C SER A 109 31.66 4.92 -16.39
N ARG A 110 32.86 4.47 -16.77
CA ARG A 110 33.98 5.39 -17.04
C ARG A 110 33.80 6.17 -18.34
N ASP A 111 33.00 5.63 -19.27
CA ASP A 111 32.82 6.16 -20.63
C ASP A 111 31.51 6.93 -20.80
N SER A 112 30.62 6.92 -19.80
CA SER A 112 29.37 7.67 -19.82
C SER A 112 29.16 8.37 -18.48
N GLU A 113 28.57 9.57 -18.50
CA GLU A 113 28.21 10.29 -17.26
C GLU A 113 27.04 9.64 -16.48
N HIS A 114 26.92 8.31 -16.57
CA HIS A 114 25.81 7.55 -16.00
C HIS A 114 26.32 6.62 -14.92
N THR A 115 25.58 6.61 -13.82
CA THR A 115 25.78 5.70 -12.69
C THR A 115 24.63 4.70 -12.68
N GLU A 116 24.97 3.44 -12.50
CA GLU A 116 24.00 2.38 -12.20
C GLU A 116 24.12 2.01 -10.72
N CYS A 117 23.02 2.07 -9.98
CA CYS A 117 22.94 1.56 -8.62
C CYS A 117 21.92 0.44 -8.51
N ARG A 118 22.27 -0.63 -7.79
CA ARG A 118 21.43 -1.79 -7.52
C ARG A 118 21.23 -1.98 -6.02
N SER A 119 19.99 -2.15 -5.59
CA SER A 119 19.64 -2.53 -4.21
C SER A 119 18.64 -3.68 -4.21
N CYS A 120 18.72 -4.50 -3.17
CA CYS A 120 17.70 -5.49 -2.86
C CYS A 120 17.17 -5.29 -1.45
N CYS A 121 15.88 -5.54 -1.25
CA CYS A 121 15.27 -5.54 0.08
C CYS A 121 14.34 -6.75 0.27
N GLU A 122 14.18 -7.18 1.52
CA GLU A 122 13.19 -8.19 1.92
C GLU A 122 11.97 -7.52 2.55
N GLY A 123 10.77 -7.91 2.11
CA GLY A 123 9.51 -7.44 2.68
C GLY A 123 8.46 -7.06 1.65
N MET A 124 7.22 -6.86 2.11
CA MET A 124 6.12 -6.43 1.26
C MET A 124 6.30 -4.96 0.85
N ILE A 125 6.43 -4.72 -0.45
CA ILE A 125 6.55 -3.39 -1.08
C ILE A 125 7.72 -2.60 -0.46
N CYS A 126 8.83 -3.28 -0.15
CA CYS A 126 9.97 -2.66 0.51
C CYS A 126 10.77 -1.71 -0.40
N ASN A 127 10.64 -1.84 -1.72
CA ASN A 127 11.42 -1.12 -2.73
C ASN A 127 10.78 0.21 -3.16
N VAL A 128 10.22 0.96 -2.22
CA VAL A 128 9.58 2.26 -2.48
C VAL A 128 10.58 3.27 -3.04
N GLU A 129 11.77 3.32 -2.43
CA GLU A 129 12.83 4.28 -2.73
C GLU A 129 13.84 3.77 -3.76
N LEU A 130 14.60 4.69 -4.34
CA LEU A 130 15.67 4.37 -5.29
C LEU A 130 17.05 4.33 -4.61
N PRO A 131 17.92 3.39 -5.01
CA PRO A 131 19.34 3.48 -4.66
C PRO A 131 20.01 4.60 -5.48
N THR A 132 20.84 5.40 -4.83
CA THR A 132 21.50 6.57 -5.43
C THR A 132 22.99 6.64 -5.09
N ASN A 133 23.45 5.86 -4.12
CA ASN A 133 24.84 5.81 -3.70
C ASN A 133 25.18 4.45 -3.05
N HIS A 134 26.43 4.25 -2.67
CA HIS A 134 26.87 3.00 -2.03
C HIS A 134 26.26 2.74 -0.64
N THR A 135 25.68 3.74 0.02
CA THR A 135 25.07 3.58 1.35
C THR A 135 23.66 2.99 1.29
N ASN A 136 22.90 3.28 0.23
CA ASN A 136 21.55 2.76 0.03
C ASN A 136 21.45 1.70 -1.08
N ALA A 137 22.47 1.57 -1.94
CA ALA A 137 22.64 0.47 -2.89
C ALA A 137 23.16 -0.80 -2.19
N ILE A 138 22.39 -1.32 -1.25
CA ILE A 138 22.76 -2.47 -0.41
C ILE A 138 21.74 -3.61 -0.53
N PHE A 139 22.06 -4.75 0.08
CA PHE A 139 21.12 -5.84 0.28
C PHE A 139 20.55 -5.76 1.71
N ALA A 140 19.36 -5.17 1.85
CA ALA A 140 18.68 -4.95 3.12
C ALA A 140 17.72 -6.10 3.45
N VAL A 141 18.17 -7.00 4.33
CA VAL A 141 17.36 -8.11 4.85
C VAL A 141 16.70 -7.66 6.15
N MET A 142 15.38 -7.52 6.15
CA MET A 142 14.64 -7.32 7.39
C MET A 142 14.36 -8.67 8.03
N HIS A 143 15.06 -9.01 9.11
CA HIS A 143 14.64 -10.12 9.95
C HIS A 143 13.28 -9.76 10.55
N ALA A 144 12.22 -10.40 10.07
CA ALA A 144 10.96 -10.43 10.78
C ALA A 144 11.22 -11.07 12.15
N GLN A 145 11.48 -10.24 13.18
CA GLN A 145 11.20 -10.63 14.55
C GLN A 145 9.70 -10.88 14.57
N ARG A 146 9.32 -12.15 14.34
CA ARG A 146 8.00 -12.67 14.61
C ARG A 146 7.82 -12.61 16.13
N THR A 147 7.56 -11.43 16.66
CA THR A 147 6.89 -11.32 17.95
C THR A 147 5.48 -11.82 17.71
N SER A 148 5.30 -13.13 17.91
CA SER A 148 4.00 -13.67 18.30
C SER A 148 3.67 -13.09 19.68
N GLY A 149 3.36 -11.80 19.73
CA GLY A 149 2.88 -11.09 20.90
C GLY A 149 1.41 -11.41 21.17
N GLY A 150 1.06 -12.70 21.16
CA GLY A 150 -0.17 -13.21 21.76
C GLY A 150 -0.02 -13.21 23.28
N GLY A 151 0.24 -12.03 23.84
CA GLY A 151 0.25 -11.78 25.27
C GLY A 151 -0.89 -10.83 25.56
N THR A 152 -2.12 -11.35 25.59
CA THR A 152 -3.20 -10.67 26.27
C THR A 152 -2.79 -10.53 27.73
N LEU A 153 -2.16 -9.42 28.10
CA LEU A 153 -2.05 -9.03 29.49
C LEU A 153 -3.45 -8.54 29.89
N ALA A 154 -4.34 -9.49 30.12
CA ALA A 154 -5.57 -9.26 30.87
C ALA A 154 -5.11 -8.93 32.29
N LEU A 155 -4.85 -7.64 32.54
CA LEU A 155 -4.81 -7.10 33.88
C LEU A 155 -6.21 -7.30 34.46
N TYR A 156 -6.37 -8.41 35.18
CA TYR A 156 -7.41 -8.56 36.17
C TYR A 156 -7.30 -7.36 37.12
N LEU A 157 -8.24 -6.43 36.99
CA LEU A 157 -8.57 -5.48 38.05
C LEU A 157 -9.66 -6.14 38.91
N PRO A 158 -9.34 -6.84 40.01
CA PRO A 158 -10.29 -6.92 41.10
C PRO A 158 -10.20 -5.60 41.89
N VAL A 159 -11.29 -5.25 42.56
CA VAL A 159 -11.38 -4.21 43.59
C VAL A 159 -11.53 -2.78 43.08
N LEU A 160 -12.74 -2.43 42.66
CA LEU A 160 -13.40 -1.17 43.05
C LEU A 160 -14.93 -1.38 43.09
N ALA A 161 -15.35 -2.44 43.79
CA ALA A 161 -16.65 -2.47 44.42
C ALA A 161 -16.37 -2.60 45.92
N TRP A 162 -16.72 -1.54 46.67
CA TRP A 162 -16.98 -1.46 48.12
C TRP A 162 -16.55 -0.09 48.65
N VAL A 163 -17.18 0.97 48.13
CA VAL A 163 -17.46 2.18 48.91
C VAL A 163 -18.95 2.45 48.82
N PHE A 164 -19.72 1.48 49.30
CA PHE A 164 -20.99 1.76 49.95
C PHE A 164 -20.94 1.00 51.26
N VAL A 165 -21.45 1.66 52.30
CA VAL A 165 -21.56 1.18 53.69
C VAL A 165 -20.31 1.41 54.55
N LEU A 166 -20.12 2.65 55.00
CA LEU A 166 -19.95 2.86 56.45
C LEU A 166 -20.99 3.90 56.91
N PRO A 167 -21.76 3.61 57.98
CA PRO A 167 -22.95 4.36 58.40
C PRO A 167 -22.62 5.46 59.42
N LEU A 168 -23.63 6.28 59.71
CA LEU A 168 -23.78 7.25 60.80
C LEU A 168 -22.72 7.18 61.92
N ILE A 169 -21.99 8.29 62.11
CA ILE A 169 -21.83 9.01 63.38
C ILE A 169 -21.89 10.51 63.08
#